data_AF-A0A7S3I728-F1
#
_entry.id   AF-A0A7S3I728-F1
#
_cell.length_a   1.000
_cell.length_b   1.000
_cell.length_c   1.000
_cell.angle_alpha   90.00
_cell.angle_beta   90.00
_cell.angle_gamma   90.00
#
_symmetry.space_group_name_H-M   'P 1'
#
loop_
_entity.id
_entity.type
_entity.pdbx_description
1 polymer ?
#
loop_
_entity_poly.entity_id
_entity_poly.type
_entity_poly.pdbx_seq_one_letter_code
_entity_poly.pdbx_strand_id
1 'polypeptide(L)'
;MTEFLQSPMWKNPIISFVEEKCIVFENTDENRLEYTDIHSQFKRLVESKLGAYIQDLGISQQDFVVAWSRAQKRIHKSLLQQIMAVEDFMLFKKMMVNRNIAMNKEAMRQMQAKGRSTNRISQ
;
A
#
# COMPACT_ATOMS: atom_id res chain seq x y z
N MET A 1 -10.03 15.48 -4.57
CA MET A 1 -8.71 14.81 -4.45
C MET A 1 -8.57 14.07 -3.13
N THR A 2 -8.68 14.72 -1.97
CA THR A 2 -8.64 14.05 -0.66
C THR A 2 -9.68 12.93 -0.52
N GLU A 3 -10.91 13.18 -0.98
CA GLU A 3 -12.00 12.20 -1.00
C GLU A 3 -11.67 10.99 -1.89
N PHE A 4 -11.08 11.21 -3.06
CA PHE A 4 -10.67 10.15 -3.97
C PHE A 4 -9.62 9.22 -3.34
N LEU A 5 -8.57 9.78 -2.73
CA LEU A 5 -7.53 9.01 -2.02
C LEU A 5 -8.09 8.26 -0.80
N GLN A 6 -9.16 8.77 -0.21
CA GLN A 6 -9.86 8.09 0.88
C GLN A 6 -10.84 7.03 0.38
N SER A 7 -11.22 7.06 -0.90
CA SER A 7 -12.20 6.17 -1.49
C SER A 7 -11.68 4.73 -1.62
N PRO A 8 -12.58 3.73 -1.61
CA PRO A 8 -12.23 2.34 -1.92
C PRO A 8 -11.62 2.16 -3.31
N MET A 9 -11.98 3.01 -4.28
CA MET A 9 -11.44 2.93 -5.65
C MET A 9 -9.93 3.16 -5.70
N TRP A 10 -9.41 3.97 -4.78
CA TRP A 10 -7.98 4.17 -4.56
C TRP A 10 -7.40 3.10 -3.63
N LYS A 11 -8.01 2.92 -2.46
CA LYS A 11 -7.46 2.09 -1.38
C LYS A 11 -7.42 0.62 -1.73
N ASN A 12 -8.50 0.04 -2.27
CA ASN A 12 -8.61 -1.39 -2.51
C ASN A 12 -7.51 -1.93 -3.45
N PRO A 13 -7.27 -1.34 -4.64
CA PRO A 13 -6.23 -1.87 -5.52
C PRO A 13 -4.82 -1.74 -4.91
N ILE A 14 -4.55 -0.66 -4.17
CA ILE A 14 -3.25 -0.49 -3.50
C ILE A 14 -3.06 -1.50 -2.38
N ILE A 15 -4.06 -1.67 -1.52
CA ILE A 15 -4.01 -2.65 -0.42
C ILE A 15 -3.85 -4.05 -0.98
N SER A 16 -4.64 -4.42 -1.98
CA SER A 16 -4.58 -5.74 -2.62
C SER A 16 -3.19 -6.01 -3.22
N PHE A 17 -2.63 -5.03 -3.92
CA PHE A 17 -1.28 -5.14 -4.48
C PHE A 17 -0.22 -5.38 -3.40
N VAL A 18 -0.27 -4.59 -2.31
CA VAL A 18 0.68 -4.72 -1.21
C VAL A 18 0.53 -6.09 -0.53
N GLU A 19 -0.69 -6.53 -0.24
CA GLU A 19 -0.95 -7.84 0.38
C GLU A 19 -0.47 -9.02 -0.48
N GLU A 20 -0.70 -8.97 -1.80
CA GLU A 20 -0.29 -10.03 -2.71
C GLU A 20 1.24 -10.09 -2.87
N LYS A 21 1.90 -8.92 -2.96
CA LYS A 21 3.32 -8.85 -3.28
C LYS A 21 4.24 -8.75 -2.06
N CYS A 22 3.73 -8.47 -0.85
CA CYS A 22 4.59 -8.27 0.33
C CYS A 22 5.26 -9.54 0.84
N ILE A 23 4.74 -10.72 0.50
CA ILE A 23 5.22 -12.00 1.04
C ILE A 23 6.72 -12.26 0.78
N VAL A 24 7.23 -11.78 -0.36
CA VAL A 24 8.65 -11.93 -0.74
C VAL A 24 9.57 -10.92 -0.05
N PHE A 25 9.02 -9.91 0.62
CA PHE A 25 9.81 -8.84 1.23
C PHE A 25 10.30 -9.22 2.62
N GLU A 26 11.61 -9.30 2.76
CA GLU A 26 12.31 -9.61 3.99
C GLU A 26 12.83 -8.34 4.69
N ASN A 27 12.88 -8.36 6.02
CA ASN A 27 13.45 -7.29 6.84
C ASN A 27 14.97 -7.41 6.95
N THR A 28 15.64 -7.46 5.80
CA THR A 28 17.11 -7.54 5.68
C THR A 28 17.62 -6.34 4.87
N ASP A 29 18.89 -6.01 5.02
CA ASP A 29 19.50 -4.89 4.26
C ASP A 29 19.70 -5.24 2.78
N GLU A 30 19.77 -6.54 2.46
CA GLU A 30 19.89 -7.02 1.08
C GLU A 30 18.61 -6.75 0.27
N ASN A 31 18.78 -6.30 -0.98
CA ASN A 31 17.70 -6.04 -1.92
C ASN A 31 17.72 -7.08 -3.03
N ARG A 32 16.65 -7.87 -3.12
CA ARG A 32 16.49 -8.85 -4.20
C ARG A 32 16.10 -8.13 -5.49
N LEU A 33 16.54 -8.67 -6.64
CA LEU A 33 16.24 -8.09 -7.96
C LEU A 33 14.73 -7.94 -8.20
N GLU A 34 13.93 -8.91 -7.73
CA GLU A 34 12.47 -8.90 -7.84
C GLU A 34 11.80 -7.69 -7.16
N TYR A 35 12.44 -7.06 -6.16
CA TYR A 35 11.87 -5.89 -5.49
C TYR A 35 11.74 -4.70 -6.42
N THR A 36 12.69 -4.52 -7.35
CA THR A 36 12.68 -3.43 -8.33
C THR A 36 11.54 -3.61 -9.33
N ASP A 37 11.29 -4.84 -9.77
CA ASP A 37 10.21 -5.17 -10.68
C ASP A 37 8.84 -4.95 -10.03
N ILE A 38 8.71 -5.31 -8.75
CA ILE A 38 7.49 -5.08 -7.97
C ILE A 38 7.29 -3.58 -7.73
N HIS A 39 8.35 -2.82 -7.40
CA HIS A 39 8.26 -1.36 -7.25
C HIS A 39 7.82 -0.68 -8.54
N SER A 40 8.34 -1.12 -9.68
CA SER A 40 7.94 -0.63 -11.00
C SER A 40 6.46 -0.90 -11.31
N GLN A 41 5.95 -2.06 -10.91
CA GLN A 41 4.52 -2.38 -11.02
C GLN A 41 3.67 -1.50 -10.11
N PHE A 42 4.13 -1.25 -8.87
CA PHE A 42 3.46 -0.35 -7.94
C PHE A 42 3.37 1.08 -8.48
N LYS A 43 4.47 1.58 -9.05
CA LYS A 43 4.52 2.89 -9.71
C LYS A 43 3.49 3.01 -10.83
N ARG A 44 3.46 2.05 -11.75
CA ARG A 44 2.48 2.01 -12.84
C ARG A 44 1.03 1.95 -12.35
N LEU A 45 0.76 1.20 -11.28
CA LEU A 45 -0.56 1.11 -10.67
C LEU A 45 -1.02 2.49 -10.17
N VAL A 46 -0.16 3.18 -9.41
CA VAL A 46 -0.47 4.49 -8.85
C VAL A 46 -0.63 5.53 -9.97
N GLU A 47 0.28 5.58 -10.93
CA GLU A 47 0.22 6.48 -12.08
C GLU A 47 -1.05 6.28 -12.90
N SER A 48 -1.43 5.02 -13.17
CA SER A 48 -2.67 4.71 -13.88
C SER A 48 -3.91 5.23 -13.14
N LYS A 49 -3.96 5.08 -11.81
CA LYS A 49 -5.09 5.54 -10.99
C LYS A 49 -5.17 7.07 -10.93
N LEU A 50 -4.03 7.74 -10.77
CA LEU A 50 -3.97 9.20 -10.80
C LEU A 50 -4.30 9.75 -12.20
N GLY A 51 -3.80 9.11 -13.26
CA GLY A 51 -4.09 9.47 -14.64
C GLY A 51 -5.58 9.37 -14.97
N ALA A 52 -6.22 8.26 -14.60
CA ALA A 52 -7.67 8.09 -14.76
C ALA A 52 -8.45 9.18 -13.99
N TYR A 53 -8.05 9.46 -12.74
CA TYR A 53 -8.71 10.51 -11.95
C TYR A 53 -8.58 11.91 -12.55
N ILE A 54 -7.39 12.25 -13.06
CA ILE A 54 -7.14 13.54 -13.73
C ILE A 54 -7.98 13.65 -15.00
N GLN A 55 -8.06 12.57 -15.79
CA GLN A 55 -8.86 12.49 -17.00
C GLN A 55 -10.37 12.62 -16.70
N ASP A 56 -10.87 11.92 -15.69
CA ASP A 56 -12.28 11.95 -15.28
C ASP A 56 -12.71 13.35 -14.79
N LEU A 57 -11.79 14.09 -14.17
CA LEU A 57 -12.04 15.47 -13.75
C LEU A 57 -11.95 16.49 -14.90
N GLY A 58 -11.43 16.10 -16.06
CA GLY A 58 -11.19 17.01 -17.19
C GLY A 58 -10.18 18.12 -16.88
N ILE A 59 -9.29 17.92 -15.91
CA ILE A 59 -8.28 18.90 -15.52
C ILE A 59 -6.91 18.57 -16.12
N SER A 60 -6.06 19.59 -16.29
CA SER A 60 -4.68 19.35 -16.70
C SER A 60 -3.85 18.73 -15.57
N GLN A 61 -2.76 18.04 -15.91
CA GLN A 61 -1.78 17.56 -14.93
C GLN A 61 -1.22 18.72 -14.08
N GLN A 62 -1.05 19.90 -14.67
CA GLN A 62 -0.50 21.06 -13.99
C GLN A 62 -1.46 21.60 -12.92
N ASP A 63 -2.76 21.65 -13.23
CA ASP A 63 -3.81 21.99 -12.27
C ASP A 63 -3.89 20.97 -11.14
N PHE A 64 -3.71 19.68 -11.45
CA PHE A 64 -3.64 18.63 -10.44
C PHE A 64 -2.47 18.85 -9.47
N VAL A 65 -1.27 19.17 -9.97
CA VAL A 65 -0.09 19.46 -9.13
C VAL A 65 -0.34 20.65 -8.21
N VAL A 66 -0.96 21.72 -8.72
CA VAL A 66 -1.33 22.89 -7.92
C VAL A 66 -2.32 22.51 -6.83
N ALA A 67 -3.38 21.76 -7.16
CA ALA A 67 -4.35 21.28 -6.19
C ALA A 67 -3.72 20.35 -5.14
N TRP A 68 -2.81 19.47 -5.56
CA TRP A 68 -2.05 18.57 -4.68
C TRP A 68 -1.19 19.36 -3.68
N SER A 69 -0.46 20.38 -4.15
CA SER A 69 0.42 21.19 -3.32
C SER A 69 -0.32 21.88 -2.16
N ARG A 70 -1.61 22.20 -2.37
CA ARG A 70 -2.52 22.81 -1.38
C ARG A 70 -3.16 21.77 -0.47
N ALA A 71 -3.47 20.59 -1.01
CA ALA A 71 -4.17 19.52 -0.30
C ALA A 71 -3.25 18.64 0.58
N GLN A 72 -1.97 18.48 0.23
CA GLN A 72 -1.03 17.58 0.92
C GLN A 72 -0.98 17.76 2.44
N LYS A 73 -1.12 19.00 2.93
CA LYS A 73 -1.11 19.32 4.38
C LYS A 73 -2.34 18.78 5.14
N ARG A 74 -3.41 18.43 4.42
CA ARG A 74 -4.68 17.92 4.95
C ARG A 74 -4.86 16.42 4.69
N ILE A 75 -3.95 15.78 3.96
CA ILE A 75 -4.01 14.35 3.66
C ILE A 75 -3.46 13.55 4.84
N HIS A 76 -4.13 12.45 5.17
CA HIS A 76 -3.69 11.55 6.24
C HIS A 76 -2.30 10.97 5.92
N LYS A 77 -1.40 10.93 6.92
CA LYS A 77 0.01 10.53 6.74
C LYS A 77 0.18 9.18 6.02
N SER A 78 -0.69 8.20 6.29
CA SER A 78 -0.59 6.89 5.62
C SER A 78 -0.86 6.94 4.12
N LEU A 79 -1.76 7.82 3.66
CA LEU A 79 -2.04 8.01 2.23
C LEU A 79 -0.89 8.75 1.55
N LEU A 80 -0.34 9.76 2.23
CA LEU A 80 0.84 10.47 1.74
C LEU A 80 2.04 9.52 1.58
N GLN A 81 2.23 8.61 2.54
CA GLN A 81 3.29 7.61 2.47
C GLN A 81 3.18 6.69 1.24
N GLN A 82 1.96 6.29 0.85
CA GLN A 82 1.74 5.47 -0.35
C GLN A 82 2.15 6.21 -1.63
N ILE A 83 1.85 7.51 -1.71
CA ILE A 83 2.23 8.36 -2.84
C ILE A 83 3.74 8.59 -2.85
N MET A 84 4.35 8.87 -1.70
CA MET A 84 5.80 9.06 -1.59
C MET A 84 6.57 7.79 -1.96
N ALA A 85 6.02 6.61 -1.63
CA ALA A 85 6.62 5.32 -1.98
C ALA A 85 6.71 5.06 -3.49
N VAL A 86 6.03 5.85 -4.33
CA VAL A 86 6.15 5.74 -5.80
C VAL A 86 7.56 6.12 -6.27
N GLU A 87 8.17 7.14 -5.67
CA GLU A 87 9.50 7.62 -6.05
C GLU A 87 10.59 7.22 -5.04
N ASP A 88 10.22 6.85 -3.81
CA ASP A 88 11.16 6.39 -2.78
C ASP A 88 11.08 4.87 -2.60
N PHE A 89 12.06 4.17 -3.19
CA PHE A 89 12.19 2.71 -3.08
C PHE A 89 12.35 2.23 -1.63
N MET A 90 13.08 2.98 -0.79
CA MET A 90 13.30 2.57 0.61
C MET A 90 12.00 2.68 1.42
N LEU A 91 11.21 3.72 1.17
CA LEU A 91 9.90 3.87 1.76
C LEU A 91 8.93 2.78 1.27
N PHE A 92 9.00 2.44 -0.01
CA PHE A 92 8.26 1.31 -0.60
C PHE A 92 8.63 -0.01 0.06
N LYS A 93 9.92 -0.36 0.12
CA LYS A 93 10.41 -1.59 0.79
C LYS A 93 9.91 -1.65 2.22
N LYS A 94 10.05 -0.57 2.98
CA LYS A 94 9.58 -0.49 4.37
C LYS A 94 8.08 -0.74 4.48
N MET A 95 7.28 -0.19 3.56
CA MET A 95 5.84 -0.43 3.50
C MET A 95 5.51 -1.92 3.26
N MET A 96 6.20 -2.55 2.30
CA MET A 96 6.01 -3.96 1.97
C MET A 96 6.41 -4.88 3.15
N VAL A 97 7.58 -4.66 3.74
CA VAL A 97 8.08 -5.42 4.91
C VAL A 97 7.11 -5.29 6.09
N ASN A 98 6.65 -4.08 6.39
CA ASN A 98 5.69 -3.86 7.47
C ASN A 98 4.37 -4.62 7.24
N ARG A 99 3.87 -4.66 6.00
CA ARG A 99 2.65 -5.43 5.69
C ARG A 99 2.88 -6.93 5.82
N ASN A 100 4.01 -7.44 5.33
CA ASN A 100 4.37 -8.85 5.47
C ASN A 100 4.40 -9.28 6.95
N ILE A 101 5.07 -8.50 7.80
CA ILE A 101 5.13 -8.74 9.24
C ILE A 101 3.72 -8.71 9.86
N ALA A 102 2.89 -7.75 9.48
CA ALA A 102 1.52 -7.64 10.00
C ALA A 102 0.67 -8.86 9.61
N MET A 103 0.72 -9.29 8.36
CA MET A 103 0.00 -10.49 7.87
C MET A 103 0.47 -11.76 8.58
N ASN A 104 1.79 -11.94 8.74
CA ASN A 104 2.33 -13.09 9.47
C ASN A 104 1.87 -13.09 10.93
N LYS A 105 1.82 -11.92 11.59
CA LYS A 105 1.27 -11.79 12.95
C LYS A 105 -0.21 -12.12 13.01
N GLU A 106 -1.00 -11.68 12.04
CA GLU A 106 -2.44 -12.00 11.95
C GLU A 106 -2.66 -13.50 11.74
N ALA A 107 -1.89 -14.14 10.85
CA ALA A 107 -1.94 -15.59 10.63
C ALA A 107 -1.60 -16.38 11.90
N MET A 108 -0.53 -16.00 12.62
CA MET A 108 -0.16 -16.63 13.89
C MET A 108 -1.26 -16.52 14.95
N ARG A 109 -1.92 -15.36 15.06
CA ARG A 109 -3.05 -15.17 15.99
C ARG A 109 -4.23 -16.07 15.65
N GLN A 110 -4.55 -16.22 14.36
CA GLN A 110 -5.63 -17.11 13.92
C GLN A 110 -5.32 -18.58 14.21
N MET A 111 -4.07 -19.02 14.05
CA MET A 111 -3.64 -20.37 14.41
C MET A 111 -3.75 -20.63 15.92
N GLN A 112 -3.31 -19.68 16.75
CA GLN A 112 -3.39 -19.79 18.22
C GLN A 112 -4.84 -19.78 18.73
N ALA A 113 -5.71 -18.98 18.13
CA ALA A 113 -7.13 -18.93 18.48
C ALA A 113 -7.83 -20.27 18.16
N LYS A 114 -7.55 -20.84 16.98
CA LYS A 114 -8.09 -22.16 16.59
C LYS A 114 -7.61 -23.28 17.50
N GLY A 115 -6.32 -23.28 17.88
CA GLY A 115 -5.76 -24.27 18.82
C GLY A 115 -6.31 -24.19 20.25
N ARG A 116 -6.74 -23.00 20.72
CA ARG A 116 -7.39 -22.84 22.02
C ARG A 116 -8.85 -23.31 22.04
N SER A 117 -9.56 -23.22 20.92
CA SER A 117 -10.95 -23.68 20.81
C SER A 117 -11.06 -25.21 20.82
N THR A 118 -10.10 -25.93 20.23
CA THR A 118 -10.06 -27.40 20.27
C THR A 118 -9.71 -27.94 21.65
N ASN A 119 -8.95 -27.21 22.47
CA ASN A 119 -8.52 -27.68 23.79
C ASN A 119 -9.53 -27.44 24.93
N ARG A 120 -10.65 -26.75 24.65
CA ARG A 120 -11.74 -26.51 25.62
C ARG A 120 -12.94 -27.45 25.49
N ILE A 121 -12.97 -28.29 24.46
CA ILE A 121 -14.07 -29.26 24.24
C ILE A 121 -13.69 -30.65 24.80
N SER A 122 -12.44 -30.83 25.25
CA SER A 122 -11.90 -32.10 25.76
C SER A 122 -11.72 -32.14 27.28
N GLN A 123 -12.38 -31.26 28.04
CA GLN A 123 -12.47 -31.32 29.52
C GLN A 123 -13.91 -31.18 29.97
#